data_AF-A0A9E3IHN2-F1
#
_entry.id   AF-A0A9E3IHN2-F1
#
_cell.length_a   1.000
_cell.length_b   1.000
_cell.length_c   1.000
_cell.angle_alpha   90.00
_cell.angle_beta   90.00
_cell.angle_gamma   90.00
#
_symmetry.space_group_name_H-M   'P 1'
#
loop_
_entity.id
_entity.type
_entity.pdbx_description
1 polymer ?
#
loop_
_entity_poly.entity_id
_entity_poly.type
_entity_poly.pdbx_seq_one_letter_code
_entity_poly.pdbx_strand_id
1 'polypeptide(L)'
;MKAKTTPTAAELAQLDAYHAQVRGHLDRLAALAARVERGQLDAETSAEACAVEAFFSGSMQAHHRVEEAGVFPVLLASDDTELVNVVRTLQQDHGWMEQNWLELAPQLRAIAQGNAWVDPAEFMHGAEVFLELGYGHSALEEAVVYPRARAARD
;
A
#
# COMPACT_ATOMS: atom_id res chain seq x y z
N MET A 1 -3.72 -29.05 -10.82
CA MET A 1 -3.32 -28.05 -9.81
C MET A 1 -1.92 -27.61 -10.16
N LYS A 2 -1.66 -26.34 -10.48
CA LYS A 2 -0.28 -25.87 -10.59
C LYS A 2 0.32 -25.95 -9.19
N ALA A 3 1.51 -26.53 -9.05
CA ALA A 3 2.23 -26.54 -7.79
C ALA A 3 2.36 -25.08 -7.32
N LYS A 4 1.94 -24.81 -6.09
CA LYS A 4 2.15 -23.51 -5.44
C LYS A 4 3.65 -23.40 -5.19
N THR A 5 4.33 -22.56 -5.95
CA THR A 5 5.78 -22.38 -5.84
C THR A 5 6.06 -21.39 -4.74
N THR A 6 6.86 -21.80 -3.75
CA THR A 6 7.37 -20.89 -2.71
C THR A 6 8.19 -19.76 -3.35
N PRO A 7 8.01 -18.50 -2.94
CA PRO A 7 8.73 -17.38 -3.53
C PRO A 7 10.25 -17.54 -3.36
N THR A 8 11.00 -17.08 -4.35
CA THR A 8 12.46 -17.07 -4.35
C THR A 8 13.00 -15.96 -3.44
N ALA A 9 14.29 -16.04 -3.06
CA ALA A 9 14.93 -14.98 -2.28
C ALA A 9 14.94 -13.64 -3.03
N ALA A 10 15.06 -13.67 -4.35
CA ALA A 10 15.06 -12.48 -5.20
C ALA A 10 13.67 -11.82 -5.23
N GLU A 11 12.60 -12.60 -5.33
CA GLU A 11 11.22 -12.08 -5.27
C GLU A 11 10.94 -11.44 -3.91
N LEU A 12 11.33 -12.08 -2.80
CA LEU A 12 11.15 -11.50 -1.47
C LEU A 12 12.00 -10.22 -1.26
N ALA A 13 13.21 -10.16 -1.80
CA ALA A 13 14.01 -8.93 -1.77
C ALA A 13 13.39 -7.79 -2.59
N GLN A 14 12.71 -8.12 -3.69
CA GLN A 14 11.96 -7.15 -4.49
C GLN A 14 10.76 -6.60 -3.72
N LEU A 15 10.06 -7.45 -2.95
CA LEU A 15 8.98 -7.02 -2.06
C LEU A 15 9.50 -6.07 -0.97
N ASP A 16 10.60 -6.39 -0.29
CA ASP A 16 11.20 -5.49 0.72
C ASP A 16 11.55 -4.11 0.10
N ALA A 17 12.16 -4.12 -1.09
CA ALA A 17 12.54 -2.89 -1.78
C ALA A 17 11.33 -2.07 -2.22
N TYR A 18 10.21 -2.72 -2.52
CA TYR A 18 8.95 -2.03 -2.81
C TYR A 18 8.36 -1.41 -1.54
N HIS A 19 8.33 -2.13 -0.42
CA HIS A 19 7.84 -1.62 0.87
C HIS A 19 8.62 -0.40 1.37
N ALA A 20 9.93 -0.38 1.18
CA ALA A 20 10.73 0.81 1.48
C ALA A 20 10.25 2.04 0.70
N GLN A 21 9.83 1.86 -0.57
CA GLN A 21 9.25 2.94 -1.38
C GLN A 21 7.83 3.28 -0.93
N VAL A 22 7.01 2.28 -0.58
CA VAL A 22 5.66 2.49 -0.03
C VAL A 22 5.73 3.37 1.22
N ARG A 23 6.61 3.06 2.17
CA ARG A 23 6.79 3.87 3.39
C ARG A 23 7.09 5.33 3.05
N GLY A 24 8.05 5.57 2.16
CA GLY A 24 8.40 6.91 1.71
C GLY A 24 7.23 7.64 1.03
N HIS A 25 6.41 6.94 0.25
CA HIS A 25 5.24 7.53 -0.40
C HIS A 25 4.06 7.78 0.54
N LEU A 26 3.89 6.96 1.58
CA LEU A 26 2.94 7.23 2.66
C LEU A 26 3.37 8.48 3.45
N ASP A 27 4.65 8.62 3.79
CA ASP A 27 5.16 9.82 4.48
C ASP A 27 4.94 11.09 3.63
N ARG A 28 5.11 10.99 2.31
CA ARG A 28 4.82 12.08 1.37
C ARG A 28 3.33 12.42 1.30
N LEU A 29 2.46 11.42 1.29
CA LEU A 29 1.00 11.64 1.34
C LEU A 29 0.58 12.31 2.66
N ALA A 30 1.14 11.91 3.79
CA ALA A 30 0.89 12.54 5.08
C ALA A 30 1.32 14.02 5.10
N ALA A 31 2.52 14.31 4.58
CA ALA A 31 3.00 15.68 4.44
C ALA A 31 2.12 16.51 3.48
N LEU A 32 1.68 15.91 2.38
CA LEU A 32 0.75 16.53 1.42
C LEU A 32 -0.59 16.88 2.08
N ALA A 33 -1.19 15.96 2.84
CA ALA A 33 -2.43 16.20 3.59
C ALA A 33 -2.29 17.41 4.54
N ALA A 34 -1.19 17.49 5.29
CA ALA A 34 -0.92 18.62 6.18
C ALA A 34 -0.74 19.96 5.45
N ARG A 35 -0.25 19.96 4.20
CA ARG A 35 -0.16 21.18 3.37
C ARG A 35 -1.54 21.61 2.88
N VAL A 36 -2.35 20.67 2.43
CA VAL A 36 -3.72 20.92 1.96
C VAL A 36 -4.58 21.46 3.11
N GLU A 37 -4.44 20.93 4.32
CA GLU A 37 -5.09 21.44 5.55
C GLU A 37 -4.81 22.94 5.77
N ARG A 38 -3.55 23.36 5.53
CA ARG A 38 -3.10 24.75 5.69
C ARG A 38 -3.45 25.64 4.51
N GLY A 39 -4.16 25.13 3.50
CA GLY A 39 -4.49 25.84 2.28
C GLY A 39 -3.29 26.10 1.36
N GLN A 40 -2.19 25.37 1.54
CA GLN A 40 -0.99 25.52 0.73
C GLN A 40 -1.15 24.71 -0.57
N LEU A 41 -1.76 25.32 -1.60
CA LEU A 41 -1.98 24.71 -2.92
C LEU A 41 -1.04 25.30 -3.97
N ASP A 42 0.26 25.19 -3.72
CA ASP A 42 1.33 25.69 -4.59
C ASP A 42 1.89 24.61 -5.53
N ALA A 43 2.83 25.02 -6.39
CA ALA A 43 3.44 24.13 -7.38
C ALA A 43 4.14 22.90 -6.76
N GLU A 44 4.68 23.04 -5.55
CA GLU A 44 5.28 21.92 -4.81
C GLU A 44 4.20 20.91 -4.40
N THR A 45 3.08 21.39 -3.87
CA THR A 45 1.92 20.56 -3.50
C THR A 45 1.35 19.81 -4.70
N SER A 46 1.23 20.48 -5.87
CA SER A 46 0.80 19.83 -7.09
C SER A 46 1.80 18.77 -7.59
N ALA A 47 3.10 19.02 -7.48
CA ALA A 47 4.13 18.05 -7.87
C ALA A 47 4.11 16.81 -6.96
N GLU A 48 3.95 17.01 -5.65
CA GLU A 48 3.85 15.92 -4.68
C GLU A 48 2.59 15.08 -4.90
N ALA A 49 1.43 15.70 -5.14
CA ALA A 49 0.20 14.99 -5.45
C ALA A 49 0.34 14.12 -6.72
N CYS A 50 0.97 14.66 -7.76
CA CYS A 50 1.27 13.91 -8.99
C CYS A 50 2.17 12.70 -8.72
N ALA A 51 3.24 12.88 -7.93
CA ALA A 51 4.20 11.82 -7.66
C ALA A 51 3.63 10.71 -6.77
N VAL A 52 2.83 11.06 -5.75
CA VAL A 52 2.14 10.08 -4.89
C VAL A 52 1.10 9.31 -5.71
N GLU A 53 0.32 10.00 -6.54
CA GLU A 53 -0.69 9.36 -7.36
C GLU A 53 -0.08 8.37 -8.36
N ALA A 54 0.96 8.80 -9.08
CA ALA A 54 1.63 7.96 -10.07
C ALA A 54 2.24 6.69 -9.47
N PHE A 55 2.78 6.77 -8.24
CA PHE A 55 3.41 5.63 -7.58
C PHE A 55 2.40 4.50 -7.27
N PHE A 56 1.36 4.82 -6.51
CA PHE A 56 0.37 3.83 -6.08
C PHE A 56 -0.46 3.32 -7.26
N SER A 57 -0.94 4.20 -8.15
CA SER A 57 -1.66 3.81 -9.36
C SER A 57 -0.82 2.94 -10.31
N GLY A 58 0.51 3.11 -10.30
CA GLY A 58 1.40 2.40 -11.22
C GLY A 58 1.77 0.98 -10.79
N SER A 59 1.76 0.67 -9.49
CA SER A 59 2.45 -0.54 -8.99
C SER A 59 1.78 -1.30 -7.85
N MET A 60 0.86 -0.68 -7.09
CA MET A 60 0.27 -1.29 -5.89
C MET A 60 -0.43 -2.62 -6.18
N GLN A 61 -1.31 -2.64 -7.18
CA GLN A 61 -2.02 -3.87 -7.56
C GLN A 61 -1.07 -4.97 -8.07
N ALA A 62 0.02 -4.61 -8.75
CA ALA A 62 0.99 -5.59 -9.23
C ALA A 62 1.75 -6.23 -8.06
N HIS A 63 2.09 -5.43 -7.05
CA HIS A 63 2.69 -5.89 -5.80
C HIS A 63 1.77 -6.87 -5.06
N HIS A 64 0.51 -6.49 -4.79
CA HIS A 64 -0.46 -7.36 -4.12
C HIS A 64 -0.65 -8.70 -4.84
N ARG A 65 -0.67 -8.70 -6.19
CA ARG A 65 -0.77 -9.94 -6.98
C ARG A 65 0.42 -10.86 -6.80
N VAL A 66 1.62 -10.33 -6.61
CA VAL A 66 2.82 -11.15 -6.33
C VAL A 66 2.66 -11.86 -4.99
N GLU A 67 2.18 -11.15 -3.97
CA GLU A 67 1.95 -11.71 -2.63
C GLU A 67 0.84 -12.76 -2.65
N GLU A 68 -0.29 -12.45 -3.27
CA GLU A 68 -1.43 -13.36 -3.36
C GLU A 68 -1.13 -14.62 -4.18
N ALA A 69 -0.27 -14.53 -5.19
CA ALA A 69 0.09 -15.67 -6.03
C ALA A 69 1.23 -16.51 -5.44
N GLY A 70 2.20 -15.86 -4.79
CA GLY A 70 3.45 -16.49 -4.35
C GLY A 70 3.55 -16.68 -2.85
N VAL A 71 3.33 -15.62 -2.08
CA VAL A 71 3.62 -15.57 -0.64
C VAL A 71 2.47 -16.18 0.18
N PHE A 72 1.27 -15.64 0.05
CA PHE A 72 0.12 -16.00 0.88
C PHE A 72 -0.30 -17.48 0.74
N PRO A 73 -0.30 -18.11 -0.45
CA PRO A 73 -0.77 -19.48 -0.57
C PRO A 73 0.05 -20.51 0.22
N VAL A 74 1.32 -20.21 0.49
CA VAL A 74 2.22 -21.06 1.31
C VAL A 74 1.88 -20.91 2.79
N LEU A 75 1.72 -19.68 3.26
CA LEU A 75 1.42 -19.40 4.67
C LEU A 75 0.01 -19.82 5.07
N LEU A 76 -0.96 -19.72 4.15
CA LEU A 76 -2.32 -20.22 4.33
C LEU A 76 -2.40 -21.76 4.49
N ALA A 77 -1.35 -22.49 4.15
CA ALA A 77 -1.27 -23.94 4.35
C ALA A 77 -0.67 -24.33 5.72
N SER A 78 -0.33 -23.35 6.57
CA SER A 78 0.18 -23.59 7.92
C SER A 78 -0.91 -24.05 8.87
N ASP A 79 -0.55 -24.88 9.86
CA ASP A 79 -1.43 -25.23 10.99
C ASP A 79 -1.50 -24.10 12.05
N ASP A 80 -0.66 -23.07 11.92
CA ASP A 80 -0.69 -21.87 12.77
C ASP A 80 -1.90 -20.99 12.41
N THR A 81 -2.96 -21.11 13.21
CA THR A 81 -4.23 -20.40 12.98
C THR A 81 -4.07 -18.88 13.08
N GLU A 82 -3.16 -18.38 13.91
CA GLU A 82 -2.90 -16.96 14.05
C GLU A 82 -2.26 -16.41 12.76
N LEU A 83 -1.26 -17.11 12.23
CA LEU A 83 -0.65 -16.78 10.94
C LEU A 83 -1.67 -16.80 9.79
N VAL A 84 -2.54 -17.82 9.74
CA VAL A 84 -3.60 -17.90 8.72
C VAL A 84 -4.56 -16.72 8.82
N ASN A 85 -4.93 -16.29 10.03
CA ASN A 85 -5.80 -15.13 10.22
C ASN A 85 -5.13 -13.82 9.81
N VAL A 86 -3.83 -13.65 10.11
CA VAL A 86 -3.04 -12.51 9.65
C VAL A 86 -3.07 -12.41 8.12
N VAL A 87 -2.77 -13.52 7.42
CA VAL A 87 -2.76 -13.51 5.94
C VAL A 87 -4.14 -13.22 5.37
N ARG A 88 -5.22 -13.75 5.95
CA ARG A 88 -6.59 -13.44 5.52
C ARG A 88 -6.97 -11.97 5.76
N THR A 89 -6.45 -11.37 6.82
CA THR A 89 -6.64 -9.94 7.10
C THR A 89 -5.96 -9.12 6.02
N LEU A 90 -4.70 -9.43 5.69
CA LEU A 90 -3.95 -8.74 4.62
C LEU A 90 -4.63 -8.87 3.24
N GLN A 91 -5.20 -10.04 2.92
CA GLN A 91 -6.00 -10.20 1.70
C GLN A 91 -7.23 -9.29 1.66
N GLN A 92 -7.86 -9.02 2.81
CA GLN A 92 -8.97 -8.08 2.89
C GLN A 92 -8.47 -6.64 2.79
N ASP A 93 -7.35 -6.34 3.45
CA ASP A 93 -6.70 -5.03 3.39
C ASP A 93 -6.34 -4.65 1.96
N HIS A 94 -5.85 -5.57 1.12
CA HIS A 94 -5.62 -5.30 -0.32
C HIS A 94 -6.87 -4.75 -1.00
N GLY A 95 -8.03 -5.37 -0.75
CA GLY A 95 -9.31 -4.92 -1.29
C GLY A 95 -9.70 -3.54 -0.77
N TRP A 96 -9.54 -3.31 0.53
CA TRP A 96 -9.80 -2.00 1.14
C TRP A 96 -8.87 -0.91 0.62
N MET A 97 -7.58 -1.20 0.43
CA MET A 97 -6.63 -0.27 -0.16
C MET A 97 -7.00 0.10 -1.59
N GLU A 98 -7.34 -0.88 -2.43
CA GLU A 98 -7.79 -0.62 -3.80
C GLU A 98 -9.06 0.24 -3.80
N GLN A 99 -10.01 -0.03 -2.91
CA GLN A 99 -11.23 0.77 -2.79
C GLN A 99 -10.95 2.21 -2.32
N ASN A 100 -10.19 2.38 -1.24
CA ASN A 100 -9.81 3.69 -0.72
C ASN A 100 -9.04 4.49 -1.79
N TRP A 101 -8.21 3.81 -2.59
CA TRP A 101 -7.47 4.45 -3.67
C TRP A 101 -8.36 4.92 -4.82
N LEU A 102 -9.45 4.21 -5.15
CA LEU A 102 -10.43 4.66 -6.14
C LEU A 102 -11.06 6.01 -5.77
N GLU A 103 -11.20 6.29 -4.46
CA GLU A 103 -11.75 7.55 -3.93
C GLU A 103 -10.69 8.64 -3.80
N LEU A 104 -9.48 8.29 -3.35
CA LEU A 104 -8.39 9.25 -3.10
C LEU A 104 -7.65 9.70 -4.37
N ALA A 105 -7.41 8.79 -5.33
CA ALA A 105 -6.61 9.07 -6.52
C ALA A 105 -7.20 10.19 -7.41
N PRO A 106 -8.53 10.29 -7.64
CA PRO A 106 -9.12 11.42 -8.36
C PRO A 106 -8.83 12.77 -7.71
N GLN A 107 -8.83 12.84 -6.38
CA GLN A 107 -8.55 14.06 -5.62
C GLN A 107 -7.08 14.46 -5.74
N LEU A 108 -6.16 13.50 -5.63
CA LEU A 108 -4.73 13.73 -5.89
C LEU A 108 -4.49 14.26 -7.31
N ARG A 109 -5.13 13.68 -8.33
CA ARG A 109 -5.05 14.17 -9.71
C ARG A 109 -5.59 15.60 -9.85
N ALA A 110 -6.62 15.96 -9.10
CA ALA A 110 -7.15 17.32 -9.10
C ALA A 110 -6.20 18.33 -8.44
N ILE A 111 -5.62 18.00 -7.28
CA ILE A 111 -4.59 18.80 -6.62
C ILE A 111 -3.36 18.97 -7.53
N ALA A 112 -2.96 17.88 -8.21
CA ALA A 112 -1.85 17.90 -9.18
C ALA A 112 -2.08 18.86 -10.36
N GLN A 113 -3.35 19.08 -10.72
CA GLN A 113 -3.74 20.00 -11.80
C GLN A 113 -4.05 21.42 -11.29
N GLY A 114 -3.92 21.68 -9.98
CA GLY A 114 -4.26 22.97 -9.37
C GLY A 114 -5.77 23.24 -9.32
N ASN A 115 -6.60 22.19 -9.38
CA ASN A 115 -8.05 22.33 -9.34
C ASN A 115 -8.55 22.54 -7.90
N ALA A 116 -9.37 23.56 -7.68
CA ALA A 116 -9.87 23.96 -6.36
C ALA A 116 -11.22 23.31 -5.96
N TRP A 117 -11.69 22.28 -6.68
CA TRP A 117 -12.96 21.61 -6.33
C TRP A 117 -12.79 20.58 -5.21
N VAL A 118 -11.57 20.16 -4.92
CA VAL A 118 -11.28 19.20 -3.85
C VAL A 118 -11.63 19.86 -2.52
N ASP A 119 -12.56 19.25 -1.78
CA ASP A 119 -12.83 19.64 -0.40
C ASP A 119 -11.64 19.20 0.47
N PRO A 120 -10.93 20.12 1.13
CA PRO A 120 -9.79 19.78 1.98
C PRO A 120 -10.14 18.76 3.07
N ALA A 121 -11.35 18.83 3.65
CA ALA A 121 -11.77 17.92 4.70
C ALA A 121 -12.01 16.49 4.18
N GLU A 122 -12.62 16.36 3.00
CA GLU A 122 -12.81 15.07 2.34
C GLU A 122 -11.46 14.44 1.95
N PHE A 123 -10.55 15.24 1.40
CA PHE A 123 -9.21 14.78 1.05
C PHE A 123 -8.41 14.31 2.27
N MET A 124 -8.42 15.09 3.35
CA MET A 124 -7.73 14.71 4.59
C MET A 124 -8.28 13.42 5.16
N HIS A 125 -9.61 13.27 5.20
CA HIS A 125 -10.23 12.04 5.69
C HIS A 125 -9.82 10.82 4.84
N GLY A 126 -9.89 10.93 3.51
CA GLY A 126 -9.46 9.85 2.62
C GLY A 126 -7.98 9.53 2.75
N ALA A 127 -7.13 10.55 2.92
CA ALA A 127 -5.70 10.37 3.16
C ALA A 127 -5.43 9.68 4.50
N GLU A 128 -6.09 10.09 5.59
CA GLU A 128 -5.95 9.47 6.92
C GLU A 128 -6.30 7.98 6.89
N VAL A 129 -7.46 7.64 6.31
CA VAL A 129 -7.91 6.24 6.17
C VAL A 129 -6.90 5.41 5.36
N PHE A 130 -6.40 5.95 4.26
CA PHE A 130 -5.40 5.26 3.43
C PHE A 130 -4.04 5.12 4.15
N LEU A 131 -3.61 6.14 4.89
CA LEU A 131 -2.37 6.13 5.66
C LEU A 131 -2.41 5.13 6.81
N GLU A 132 -3.48 5.11 7.59
CA GLU A 132 -3.65 4.15 8.69
C GLU A 132 -3.59 2.72 8.18
N LEU A 133 -4.34 2.41 7.12
CA LEU A 133 -4.34 1.09 6.50
C LEU A 133 -2.97 0.75 5.90
N GLY A 134 -2.38 1.65 5.12
CA GLY A 134 -1.08 1.46 4.45
C GLY A 134 0.07 1.20 5.44
N TYR A 135 0.14 1.97 6.52
CA TYR A 135 1.19 1.80 7.52
C TYR A 135 1.00 0.52 8.34
N GLY A 136 -0.24 0.19 8.74
CA GLY A 136 -0.55 -1.02 9.49
C GLY A 136 -0.29 -2.29 8.68
N HIS A 137 -0.73 -2.30 7.44
CA HIS A 137 -0.57 -3.42 6.50
C HIS A 137 0.90 -3.72 6.22
N SER A 138 1.68 -2.73 5.75
CA SER A 138 3.11 -2.91 5.48
C SER A 138 3.87 -3.38 6.72
N ALA A 139 3.56 -2.85 7.91
CA ALA A 139 4.20 -3.28 9.14
C ALA A 139 3.90 -4.75 9.48
N LEU A 140 2.67 -5.21 9.23
CA LEU A 140 2.28 -6.60 9.49
C LEU A 140 2.96 -7.57 8.51
N GLU A 141 3.10 -7.17 7.25
CA GLU A 141 3.83 -7.93 6.25
C GLU A 141 5.33 -8.06 6.56
N GLU A 142 5.97 -6.92 6.84
CA GLU A 142 7.40 -6.84 7.18
C GLU A 142 7.74 -7.64 8.45
N ALA A 143 6.90 -7.54 9.48
CA ALA A 143 7.18 -8.15 10.79
C ALA A 143 6.78 -9.62 10.90
N VAL A 144 5.77 -10.07 10.13
CA VAL A 144 5.20 -11.42 10.28
C VAL A 144 5.29 -12.21 8.98
N VAL A 145 4.74 -11.70 7.89
CA VAL A 145 4.55 -12.48 6.65
C VAL A 145 5.89 -12.78 5.99
N TYR A 146 6.70 -11.77 5.69
CA TYR A 146 7.95 -11.97 4.95
C TYR A 146 8.95 -12.84 5.71
N PRO A 147 9.14 -12.69 7.04
CA PRO A 147 9.97 -13.60 7.81
C PRO A 147 9.48 -15.06 7.75
N ARG A 148 8.18 -15.30 7.86
CA ARG A 148 7.60 -16.65 7.77
C ARG A 148 7.71 -17.23 6.37
N ALA A 149 7.54 -16.40 5.34
CA ALA A 149 7.73 -16.80 3.95
C ALA A 149 9.18 -17.19 3.66
N ARG A 150 10.17 -16.50 4.26
CA ARG A 150 11.59 -16.90 4.20
C ARG A 150 11.82 -18.22 4.88
N ALA A 151 11.30 -18.41 6.09
CA ALA A 151 11.47 -19.66 6.85
C ALA A 151 10.82 -20.87 6.16
N ALA A 152 9.72 -20.69 5.43
CA ALA A 152 9.06 -21.76 4.68
C ALA A 152 9.80 -22.17 3.38
N ARG A 153 10.91 -21.50 3.03
CA ARG A 153 11.77 -21.86 1.89
C ARG A 153 12.88 -22.84 2.28
N ASP A 154 13.19 -22.92 3.57
CA ASP A 154 14.25 -23.77 4.14
C ASP A 154 13.71 -25.17 4.49
#